data_AF-A0A533YYH0-F1
#
_entry.id   AF-A0A533YYH0-F1
#
_cell.length_a   1.000
_cell.length_b   1.000
_cell.length_c   1.000
_cell.angle_alpha   90.00
_cell.angle_beta   90.00
_cell.angle_gamma   90.00
#
_symmetry.space_group_name_H-M   'P 1'
#
loop_
_entity.id
_entity.type
_entity.pdbx_description
1 polymer ?
#
loop_
_entity_poly.entity_id
_entity_poly.type
_entity_poly.pdbx_seq_one_letter_code
_entity_poly.pdbx_strand_id
1 'polypeptide(L)'
;MIRTTRAFQQFRAVLANLFRGAPPALRCLAGVLADAAEASASTDDIWAAIRGLCEDELQRVRYRSGTLAHAVEWEAVKLQARIRPEPDRGWPSLFRDRQVHIGSLIHLWRSASREAEDRLADQGLVTFLDIGPWGGFNFVLNEDGYTRMKFARLTLGIGSLSSTPLEETGGPFFDTFMPLYKARLAAEGLTLPEEWQYRNPKRDASGRLVELSHTYYFPQHTYDHRTFVKVRLSREFETYEEIMVWDFLMLLERLYLTNDWNAYKQETKEVDARFDLQDFISLSHIAEGVYQRTEKEERLLQEIKEAFRGAIQQRAVLYDYLDRVVASKWIENLVWAIAGVVLGIKKFERPFSFARDILTSPMPPQLLIPVKRHVQAYHDRIGALRP
;
A
#
# COMPACT_ATOMS: atom_id res chain seq x y z
N MET A 1 -19.22 17.67 -11.40
CA MET A 1 -19.78 16.31 -11.45
C MET A 1 -19.46 15.61 -10.13
N ILE A 2 -20.42 14.94 -9.48
CA ILE A 2 -20.22 14.32 -8.17
C ILE A 2 -19.16 13.20 -8.28
N ARG A 3 -18.23 13.13 -7.31
CA ARG A 3 -17.12 12.15 -7.26
C ARG A 3 -17.59 10.70 -7.47
N THR A 4 -18.70 10.32 -6.84
CA THR A 4 -19.34 9.01 -6.99
C THR A 4 -19.67 8.70 -8.46
N THR A 5 -20.28 9.64 -9.19
CA THR A 5 -20.59 9.47 -10.61
C THR A 5 -19.33 9.24 -11.45
N ARG A 6 -18.26 10.02 -11.19
CA ARG A 6 -16.96 9.84 -11.86
C ARG A 6 -16.40 8.43 -11.59
N ALA A 7 -16.56 7.91 -10.37
CA ALA A 7 -16.01 6.61 -9.98
C ALA A 7 -16.71 5.45 -10.72
N PHE A 8 -18.04 5.50 -10.83
CA PHE A 8 -18.81 4.52 -11.59
C PHE A 8 -18.51 4.57 -13.10
N GLN A 9 -18.35 5.76 -13.67
CA GLN A 9 -17.93 5.91 -15.07
C GLN A 9 -16.57 5.26 -15.33
N GLN A 10 -15.59 5.49 -14.45
CA GLN A 10 -14.28 4.85 -14.55
C GLN A 10 -14.39 3.33 -14.41
N PHE A 11 -15.13 2.84 -13.41
CA PHE A 11 -15.33 1.41 -13.19
C PHE A 11 -15.91 0.72 -14.44
N ARG A 12 -16.96 1.30 -15.04
CA ARG A 12 -17.57 0.80 -16.27
C ARG A 12 -16.56 0.74 -17.43
N ALA A 13 -15.74 1.78 -17.60
CA ALA A 13 -14.71 1.81 -18.63
C ALA A 13 -13.62 0.74 -18.41
N VAL A 14 -13.22 0.51 -17.15
CA VAL A 14 -12.25 -0.53 -16.81
C VAL A 14 -12.82 -1.93 -17.06
N LEU A 15 -14.06 -2.21 -16.63
CA LEU A 15 -14.71 -3.48 -16.93
C LEU A 15 -14.81 -3.74 -18.44
N ALA A 16 -15.23 -2.75 -19.23
CA ALA A 16 -15.27 -2.88 -20.68
C ALA A 16 -13.90 -3.24 -21.29
N ASN A 17 -12.81 -2.68 -20.74
CA ASN A 17 -11.45 -3.02 -21.17
C ASN A 17 -11.01 -4.42 -20.73
N LEU A 18 -11.31 -4.83 -19.49
CA LEU A 18 -11.01 -6.18 -18.98
C LEU A 18 -11.69 -7.25 -19.84
N PHE A 19 -12.95 -7.04 -20.18
CA PHE A 19 -13.74 -7.99 -20.98
C PHE A 19 -13.43 -7.95 -22.47
N ARG A 20 -12.67 -6.97 -22.98
CA ARG A 20 -12.26 -6.93 -24.39
C ARG A 20 -11.46 -8.18 -24.79
N GLY A 21 -10.61 -8.67 -23.88
CA GLY A 21 -9.82 -9.89 -24.05
C GLY A 21 -10.57 -11.18 -23.71
N ALA A 22 -11.81 -11.11 -23.23
CA ALA A 22 -12.60 -12.27 -22.85
C ALA A 22 -13.31 -12.91 -24.07
N PRO A 23 -13.74 -14.18 -23.96
CA PRO A 23 -14.61 -14.83 -24.94
C PRO A 23 -15.82 -13.95 -25.30
N PRO A 24 -16.24 -13.88 -26.59
CA PRO A 24 -17.32 -13.00 -27.03
C PRO A 24 -18.62 -13.15 -26.24
N ALA A 25 -18.96 -14.38 -25.85
CA ALA A 25 -20.16 -14.69 -25.06
C ALA A 25 -20.19 -13.99 -23.69
N LEU A 26 -19.02 -13.67 -23.13
CA LEU A 26 -18.90 -13.06 -21.79
C LEU A 26 -18.82 -11.54 -21.85
N ARG A 27 -18.64 -10.92 -23.02
CA ARG A 27 -18.40 -9.47 -23.14
C ARG A 27 -19.55 -8.61 -22.65
N CYS A 28 -20.79 -9.08 -22.81
CA CYS A 28 -21.98 -8.37 -22.35
C CYS A 28 -22.04 -8.25 -20.82
N LEU A 29 -21.41 -9.17 -20.08
CA LEU A 29 -21.41 -9.17 -18.63
C LEU A 29 -20.73 -7.93 -18.04
N ALA A 30 -19.81 -7.28 -18.76
CA ALA A 30 -19.18 -6.04 -18.31
C ALA A 30 -20.21 -4.93 -17.99
N GLY A 31 -21.24 -4.80 -18.83
CA GLY A 31 -22.33 -3.83 -18.62
C GLY A 31 -23.21 -4.22 -17.45
N VAL A 32 -23.61 -5.50 -17.40
CA VAL A 32 -24.46 -6.07 -16.33
C VAL A 32 -23.81 -5.89 -14.95
N LEU A 33 -22.52 -6.19 -14.83
CA LEU A 33 -21.75 -6.02 -13.59
C LEU A 33 -21.64 -4.55 -13.19
N ALA A 34 -21.44 -3.64 -14.15
CA ALA A 34 -21.39 -2.20 -13.88
C ALA A 34 -22.74 -1.68 -13.37
N ASP A 35 -23.85 -2.06 -14.03
CA ASP A 35 -25.20 -1.65 -13.64
C ASP A 35 -25.58 -2.18 -12.25
N ALA A 36 -25.25 -3.45 -11.97
CA ALA A 36 -25.50 -4.07 -10.66
C ALA A 36 -24.69 -3.41 -9.53
N ALA A 37 -23.43 -3.07 -9.79
CA ALA A 37 -22.60 -2.33 -8.83
C ALA A 37 -23.16 -0.94 -8.54
N GLU A 38 -23.63 -0.22 -9.57
CA GLU A 38 -24.22 1.11 -9.44
C GLU A 38 -25.56 1.06 -8.67
N ALA A 39 -26.40 0.07 -8.95
CA ALA A 39 -27.64 -0.16 -8.19
C ALA A 39 -27.37 -0.47 -6.70
N SER A 40 -26.17 -0.97 -6.38
CA SER A 40 -25.76 -1.37 -5.03
C SER A 40 -24.89 -0.31 -4.33
N ALA A 41 -24.84 0.92 -4.84
CA ALA A 41 -23.95 1.98 -4.35
C ALA A 41 -24.14 2.32 -2.86
N SER A 42 -25.31 2.04 -2.28
CA SER A 42 -25.62 2.25 -0.86
C SER A 42 -25.20 1.09 0.05
N THR A 43 -24.70 -0.02 -0.50
CA THR A 43 -24.29 -1.20 0.27
C THR A 43 -22.84 -1.09 0.76
N ASP A 44 -22.56 -1.77 1.88
CA ASP A 44 -21.22 -1.82 2.47
C ASP A 44 -20.28 -2.82 1.77
N ASP A 45 -20.74 -3.63 0.81
CA ASP A 45 -19.91 -4.55 0.03
C ASP A 45 -20.44 -4.70 -1.40
N ILE A 46 -19.86 -3.91 -2.32
CA ILE A 46 -20.22 -3.92 -3.75
C ILE A 46 -19.92 -5.29 -4.38
N TRP A 47 -18.84 -5.94 -3.93
CA TRP A 47 -18.46 -7.23 -4.46
C TRP A 47 -19.47 -8.31 -4.08
N ALA A 48 -19.97 -8.32 -2.84
CA ALA A 48 -21.02 -9.26 -2.43
C ALA A 48 -22.26 -9.16 -3.33
N ALA A 49 -22.62 -7.95 -3.78
CA ALA A 49 -23.76 -7.73 -4.66
C ALA A 49 -23.55 -8.27 -6.08
N ILE A 50 -22.33 -8.20 -6.64
CA ILE A 50 -22.05 -8.63 -8.01
C ILE A 50 -21.41 -10.02 -8.13
N ARG A 51 -20.96 -10.62 -7.02
CA ARG A 51 -20.29 -11.94 -7.01
C ARG A 51 -21.17 -13.03 -7.62
N GLY A 52 -22.46 -13.01 -7.34
CA GLY A 52 -23.41 -14.00 -7.89
C GLY A 52 -23.57 -13.92 -9.41
N LEU A 53 -23.25 -12.76 -10.01
CA LEU A 53 -23.24 -12.54 -11.45
C LEU A 53 -21.90 -12.94 -12.08
N CYS A 54 -20.87 -13.15 -11.26
CA CYS A 54 -19.59 -13.69 -11.70
C CYS A 54 -19.70 -15.21 -11.77
N GLU A 55 -20.28 -15.69 -12.88
CA GLU A 55 -20.44 -17.11 -13.17
C GLU A 55 -19.12 -17.90 -13.02
N ASP A 56 -19.21 -19.22 -12.76
CA ASP A 56 -18.06 -20.14 -12.78
C ASP A 56 -17.20 -19.97 -14.04
N GLU A 57 -17.80 -19.54 -15.15
CA GLU A 57 -17.12 -19.24 -16.40
C GLU A 57 -16.06 -18.13 -16.27
N LEU A 58 -16.28 -17.08 -15.46
CA LEU A 58 -15.26 -16.04 -15.23
C LEU A 58 -14.06 -16.58 -14.45
N GLN A 59 -14.26 -17.60 -13.62
CA GLN A 59 -13.16 -18.27 -12.90
C GLN A 59 -12.32 -19.14 -13.85
N ARG A 60 -12.91 -19.65 -14.93
CA ARG A 60 -12.20 -20.47 -15.93
C ARG A 60 -11.39 -19.63 -16.93
N VAL A 61 -11.73 -18.36 -17.12
CA VAL A 61 -10.97 -17.46 -17.99
C VAL A 61 -9.69 -17.02 -17.28
N ARG A 62 -8.54 -17.50 -17.75
CA ARG A 62 -7.23 -17.06 -17.25
C ARG A 62 -7.01 -15.58 -17.58
N TYR A 63 -6.50 -14.86 -16.59
CA TYR A 63 -6.09 -13.48 -16.72
C TYR A 63 -4.79 -13.26 -15.93
N ARG A 64 -3.68 -13.06 -16.66
CA ARG A 64 -2.33 -13.01 -16.09
C ARG A 64 -2.05 -14.27 -15.26
N SER A 65 -1.60 -14.13 -14.02
CA SER A 65 -1.36 -15.25 -13.10
C SER A 65 -2.62 -15.74 -12.38
N GLY A 66 -3.77 -15.06 -12.57
CA GLY A 66 -5.05 -15.41 -11.95
C GLY A 66 -6.20 -15.61 -12.94
N THR A 67 -7.40 -15.17 -12.57
CA THR A 67 -8.63 -15.33 -13.37
C THR A 67 -9.32 -13.98 -13.60
N LEU A 68 -10.20 -13.92 -14.59
CA LEU A 68 -10.99 -12.72 -14.87
C LEU A 68 -11.89 -12.33 -13.68
N ALA A 69 -12.43 -13.32 -12.95
CA ALA A 69 -13.21 -13.07 -11.73
C ALA A 69 -12.40 -12.31 -10.67
N HIS A 70 -11.13 -12.66 -10.44
CA HIS A 70 -10.28 -11.94 -9.51
C HIS A 70 -10.03 -10.49 -9.98
N ALA A 71 -9.86 -10.27 -11.29
CA ALA A 71 -9.72 -8.90 -11.81
C ALA A 71 -10.96 -8.06 -11.53
N VAL A 72 -12.16 -8.61 -11.76
CA VAL A 72 -13.43 -7.92 -11.47
C VAL A 72 -13.57 -7.62 -9.98
N GLU A 73 -13.26 -8.59 -9.10
CA GLU A 73 -13.31 -8.39 -7.65
C GLU A 73 -12.39 -7.25 -7.20
N TRP A 74 -11.17 -7.18 -7.73
CA TRP A 74 -10.24 -6.10 -7.42
C TRP A 74 -10.78 -4.72 -7.82
N GLU A 75 -11.35 -4.60 -9.02
CA GLU A 75 -11.97 -3.35 -9.47
C GLU A 75 -13.16 -2.94 -8.59
N ALA A 76 -13.96 -3.91 -8.14
CA ALA A 76 -15.09 -3.64 -7.24
C ALA A 76 -14.63 -3.15 -5.87
N VAL A 77 -13.57 -3.74 -5.30
CA VAL A 77 -12.98 -3.28 -4.04
C VAL A 77 -12.41 -1.86 -4.18
N LYS A 78 -11.75 -1.53 -5.30
CA LYS A 78 -11.27 -0.17 -5.59
C LYS A 78 -12.43 0.83 -5.70
N LEU A 79 -13.48 0.49 -6.45
CA LEU A 79 -14.68 1.31 -6.56
C LEU A 79 -15.30 1.60 -5.19
N GLN A 80 -15.44 0.58 -4.35
CA GLN A 80 -16.00 0.71 -3.02
C GLN A 80 -15.18 1.68 -2.15
N ALA A 81 -13.85 1.56 -2.16
CA ALA A 81 -12.96 2.50 -1.45
C ALA A 81 -13.12 3.94 -1.97
N ARG A 82 -13.37 4.11 -3.26
CA ARG A 82 -13.61 5.42 -3.88
C ARG A 82 -14.97 6.00 -3.53
N ILE A 83 -16.04 5.24 -3.39
CA ILE A 83 -17.36 5.84 -3.13
C ILE A 83 -17.71 5.93 -1.64
N ARG A 84 -16.96 5.24 -0.77
CA ARG A 84 -17.21 5.23 0.68
C ARG A 84 -17.19 6.65 1.26
N PRO A 85 -18.22 7.09 2.01
CA PRO A 85 -18.21 8.39 2.67
C PRO A 85 -17.09 8.46 3.72
N GLU A 86 -16.63 9.68 4.01
CA GLU A 86 -15.75 9.86 5.15
C GLU A 86 -16.56 9.71 6.43
N PRO A 87 -16.04 8.98 7.43
CA PRO A 87 -16.67 8.98 8.73
C PRO A 87 -16.66 10.39 9.34
N ASP A 88 -17.78 10.78 9.94
CA ASP A 88 -17.95 12.09 10.57
C ASP A 88 -16.90 12.41 11.64
N ARG A 89 -16.69 13.72 11.88
CA ARG A 89 -15.66 14.28 12.76
C ARG A 89 -15.71 13.68 14.17
N GLY A 90 -14.54 13.44 14.75
CA GLY A 90 -14.38 12.89 16.11
C GLY A 90 -13.08 12.09 16.29
N TRP A 91 -12.00 12.47 15.59
CA TRP A 91 -10.74 11.73 15.66
C TRP A 91 -9.88 12.21 16.84
N PRO A 92 -9.13 11.31 17.50
CA PRO A 92 -8.10 11.69 18.47
C PRO A 92 -7.09 12.67 17.86
N SER A 93 -6.39 13.44 18.70
CA SER A 93 -5.31 14.31 18.24
C SER A 93 -4.27 13.50 17.45
N LEU A 94 -3.81 14.05 16.31
CA LEU A 94 -2.83 13.37 15.47
C LEU A 94 -1.55 13.02 16.25
N PHE A 95 -1.17 13.87 17.20
CA PHE A 95 0.06 13.70 17.98
C PHE A 95 -0.19 13.62 19.48
N ARG A 96 0.54 12.74 20.16
CA ARG A 96 0.62 12.66 21.63
C ARG A 96 2.00 12.17 22.02
N ASP A 97 2.76 12.96 22.77
CA ASP A 97 4.14 12.63 23.18
C ASP A 97 5.08 12.22 22.03
N ARG A 98 4.91 12.86 20.87
CA ARG A 98 5.58 12.52 19.60
C ARG A 98 5.19 11.15 19.02
N GLN A 99 4.19 10.47 19.54
CA GLN A 99 3.56 9.33 18.87
C GLN A 99 2.48 9.84 17.92
N VAL A 100 2.19 9.07 16.87
CA VAL A 100 1.19 9.43 15.86
C VAL A 100 0.00 8.50 15.96
N HIS A 101 -1.21 9.06 15.95
CA HIS A 101 -2.44 8.28 15.81
C HIS A 101 -2.69 7.97 14.33
N ILE A 102 -2.59 6.69 13.95
CA ILE A 102 -2.62 6.29 12.53
C ILE A 102 -3.99 6.53 11.89
N GLY A 103 -5.08 6.36 12.66
CA GLY A 103 -6.43 6.63 12.15
C GLY A 103 -6.65 8.11 11.81
N SER A 104 -6.16 9.01 12.67
CA SER A 104 -6.27 10.46 12.46
C SER A 104 -5.44 10.90 11.26
N LEU A 105 -4.25 10.29 11.11
CA LEU A 105 -3.36 10.54 9.98
C LEU A 105 -3.99 10.13 8.65
N ILE A 106 -4.55 8.92 8.58
CA ILE A 106 -5.23 8.40 7.38
C ILE A 106 -6.42 9.29 7.01
N HIS A 107 -7.21 9.70 8.00
CA HIS A 107 -8.32 10.62 7.79
C HIS A 107 -7.85 11.96 7.22
N LEU A 108 -6.80 12.56 7.80
CA LEU A 108 -6.20 13.80 7.30
C LEU A 108 -5.78 13.68 5.84
N TRP A 109 -5.09 12.59 5.48
CA TRP A 109 -4.64 12.31 4.11
C TRP A 109 -5.79 12.11 3.14
N ARG A 110 -6.78 11.27 3.47
CA ARG A 110 -7.94 10.99 2.61
C ARG A 110 -8.75 12.24 2.35
N SER A 111 -8.91 13.07 3.37
CA SER A 111 -9.64 14.31 3.22
C SER A 111 -8.86 15.29 2.31
N ALA A 112 -7.51 15.30 2.36
CA ALA A 112 -6.68 16.16 1.51
C ALA A 112 -6.71 15.67 0.06
N SER A 113 -6.71 14.35 -0.10
CA SER A 113 -6.89 13.63 -1.35
C SER A 113 -8.17 14.06 -2.07
N ARG A 114 -9.31 13.98 -1.39
CA ARG A 114 -10.62 14.28 -2.00
C ARG A 114 -10.72 15.72 -2.45
N GLU A 115 -10.30 16.66 -1.59
CA GLU A 115 -10.30 18.07 -1.95
C GLU A 115 -9.36 18.35 -3.14
N ALA A 116 -8.21 17.67 -3.21
CA ALA A 116 -7.33 17.75 -4.37
C ALA A 116 -7.97 17.16 -5.63
N GLU A 117 -8.64 16.01 -5.54
CA GLU A 117 -9.37 15.38 -6.66
C GLU A 117 -10.50 16.26 -7.21
N ASP A 118 -11.20 17.00 -6.35
CA ASP A 118 -12.25 17.93 -6.75
C ASP A 118 -11.65 19.16 -7.45
N ARG A 119 -10.59 19.77 -6.89
CA ARG A 119 -9.87 20.88 -7.53
C ARG A 119 -9.24 20.51 -8.87
N LEU A 120 -8.72 19.28 -9.00
CA LEU A 120 -8.19 18.76 -10.26
C LEU A 120 -9.32 18.51 -11.27
N ALA A 121 -10.48 18.05 -10.81
CA ALA A 121 -11.67 17.86 -11.65
C ALA A 121 -12.09 19.17 -12.33
N ASP A 122 -12.09 20.27 -11.56
CA ASP A 122 -12.47 21.60 -12.05
C ASP A 122 -11.51 22.11 -13.14
N GLN A 123 -10.30 21.55 -13.20
CA GLN A 123 -9.30 21.80 -14.26
C GLN A 123 -9.42 20.82 -15.44
N GLY A 124 -10.41 19.94 -15.45
CA GLY A 124 -10.60 18.89 -16.46
C GLY A 124 -9.75 17.64 -16.23
N LEU A 125 -9.06 17.53 -15.09
CA LEU A 125 -8.22 16.38 -14.74
C LEU A 125 -8.99 15.42 -13.82
N VAL A 126 -9.64 14.43 -14.41
CA VAL A 126 -10.35 13.40 -13.65
C VAL A 126 -9.33 12.36 -13.16
N THR A 127 -9.16 12.29 -11.84
CA THR A 127 -8.34 11.30 -11.14
C THR A 127 -8.95 10.91 -9.79
N PHE A 128 -8.54 9.74 -9.27
CA PHE A 128 -8.85 9.24 -7.94
C PHE A 128 -7.54 8.91 -7.24
N LEU A 129 -7.20 9.69 -6.24
CA LEU A 129 -5.98 9.54 -5.47
C LEU A 129 -6.23 8.46 -4.40
N ASP A 130 -5.59 7.32 -4.57
CA ASP A 130 -5.58 6.27 -3.55
C ASP A 130 -4.35 6.47 -2.67
N ILE A 131 -4.61 6.92 -1.45
CA ILE A 131 -3.60 7.44 -0.53
C ILE A 131 -3.55 6.60 0.75
N GLY A 132 -2.34 6.24 1.16
CA GLY A 132 -2.12 5.52 2.40
C GLY A 132 -0.67 5.53 2.88
N PRO A 133 -0.45 4.97 4.07
CA PRO A 133 0.88 4.84 4.65
C PRO A 133 1.75 3.94 3.76
N TRP A 134 2.96 4.39 3.40
CA TRP A 134 3.94 3.61 2.62
C TRP A 134 5.29 3.54 3.33
N GLY A 135 5.82 2.33 3.57
CA GLY A 135 7.15 2.11 4.16
C GLY A 135 7.24 2.40 5.67
N GLY A 136 7.88 1.49 6.42
CA GLY A 136 8.33 1.68 7.81
C GLY A 136 7.28 2.04 8.86
N PHE A 137 5.98 2.03 8.60
CA PHE A 137 5.02 2.17 9.68
C PHE A 137 5.09 0.94 10.57
N ASN A 138 5.49 1.13 11.81
CA ASN A 138 5.24 0.13 12.82
C ASN A 138 3.73 0.08 13.05
N PHE A 139 3.06 -0.88 12.40
CA PHE A 139 1.74 -1.41 12.77
C PHE A 139 1.71 -1.90 14.22
N VAL A 140 2.87 -1.89 14.87
CA VAL A 140 3.01 -1.89 16.31
C VAL A 140 2.37 -0.62 16.89
N LEU A 141 1.08 -0.74 17.14
CA LEU A 141 0.27 0.26 17.83
C LEU A 141 0.03 -0.15 19.28
N ASN A 142 -0.21 0.87 20.10
CA ASN A 142 -0.93 0.67 21.36
C ASN A 142 -2.41 0.38 21.07
N GLU A 143 -3.12 -0.12 22.07
CA GLU A 143 -4.56 -0.41 21.97
C GLU A 143 -5.40 0.84 21.66
N ASP A 144 -4.83 2.04 21.86
CA ASP A 144 -5.46 3.33 21.56
C ASP A 144 -5.13 3.88 20.16
N GLY A 145 -4.51 3.09 19.29
CA GLY A 145 -4.27 3.47 17.89
C GLY A 145 -3.03 4.35 17.66
N TYR A 146 -2.30 4.74 18.71
CA TYR A 146 -1.05 5.47 18.58
C TYR A 146 0.13 4.54 18.32
N THR A 147 1.12 5.01 17.57
CA THR A 147 2.38 4.29 17.36
C THR A 147 3.07 4.02 18.70
N ARG A 148 3.55 2.79 18.93
CA ARG A 148 4.31 2.49 20.16
C ARG A 148 5.60 3.31 20.25
N MET A 149 6.26 3.51 19.10
CA MET A 149 7.48 4.30 19.02
C MET A 149 7.17 5.78 18.79
N LYS A 150 8.05 6.64 19.32
CA LYS A 150 8.06 8.06 18.96
C LYS A 150 8.40 8.19 17.47
N PHE A 151 7.71 9.11 16.84
CA PHE A 151 7.59 9.33 15.42
C PHE A 151 8.93 9.37 14.69
N ALA A 152 9.02 8.60 13.59
CA ALA A 152 10.21 8.53 12.76
C ALA A 152 9.99 8.90 11.27
N ARG A 153 8.75 8.87 10.76
CA ARG A 153 8.50 9.02 9.32
C ARG A 153 7.00 9.17 9.03
N LEU A 154 6.58 10.22 8.30
CA LEU A 154 5.34 10.16 7.52
C LEU A 154 5.72 9.78 6.12
N THR A 155 5.16 8.70 5.61
CA THR A 155 5.34 8.40 4.22
C THR A 155 4.04 8.04 3.56
N LEU A 156 3.80 8.75 2.47
CA LEU A 156 2.57 8.71 1.72
C LEU A 156 2.83 8.07 0.38
N GLY A 157 2.17 6.94 0.11
CA GLY A 157 2.08 6.38 -1.23
C GLY A 157 0.82 6.92 -1.90
N ILE A 158 0.95 7.32 -3.16
CA ILE A 158 -0.16 7.80 -3.97
C ILE A 158 -0.12 7.08 -5.31
N GLY A 159 -1.16 6.31 -5.58
CA GLY A 159 -1.40 5.72 -6.90
C GLY A 159 -2.35 6.56 -7.75
N SER A 160 -2.53 6.15 -9.00
CA SER A 160 -3.59 6.62 -9.91
C SER A 160 -3.42 8.06 -10.43
N LEU A 161 -2.55 8.21 -11.43
CA LEU A 161 -2.48 9.40 -12.30
C LEU A 161 -2.16 8.99 -13.75
N SER A 162 -2.97 8.12 -14.36
CA SER A 162 -2.75 7.77 -15.77
C SER A 162 -2.93 8.98 -16.69
N SER A 163 -3.82 9.91 -16.35
CA SER A 163 -4.17 11.11 -17.15
C SER A 163 -3.47 12.40 -16.71
N THR A 164 -3.09 12.54 -15.44
CA THR A 164 -2.49 13.78 -14.93
C THR A 164 -1.03 13.93 -15.40
N PRO A 165 -0.64 15.09 -15.95
CA PRO A 165 0.76 15.38 -16.26
C PRO A 165 1.64 15.23 -15.01
N LEU A 166 2.76 14.53 -15.15
CA LEU A 166 3.77 14.44 -14.12
C LEU A 166 5.06 15.05 -14.66
N GLU A 167 5.50 16.11 -14.01
CA GLU A 167 6.69 16.88 -14.37
C GLU A 167 7.76 16.70 -13.28
N GLU A 168 9.02 16.98 -13.60
CA GLU A 168 10.11 16.87 -12.62
C GLU A 168 9.93 17.82 -11.42
N THR A 169 9.19 18.91 -11.63
CA THR A 169 8.81 19.91 -10.63
C THR A 169 7.53 19.53 -9.87
N GLY A 170 6.97 18.34 -10.08
CA GLY A 170 5.75 17.85 -9.44
C GLY A 170 4.52 17.90 -10.32
N GLY A 171 4.35 18.98 -11.08
CA GLY A 171 3.19 19.22 -11.92
C GLY A 171 1.88 19.44 -11.13
N PRO A 172 0.73 19.47 -11.82
CA PRO A 172 -0.56 19.93 -11.27
C PRO A 172 -1.02 19.20 -10.01
N PHE A 173 -0.64 17.94 -9.87
CA PHE A 173 -0.94 17.16 -8.68
C PHE A 173 -0.28 17.74 -7.43
N PHE A 174 1.04 17.95 -7.45
CA PHE A 174 1.76 18.45 -6.28
C PHE A 174 1.35 19.89 -5.96
N ASP A 175 1.10 20.70 -6.99
CA ASP A 175 0.63 22.09 -6.84
C ASP A 175 -0.74 22.16 -6.15
N THR A 176 -1.57 21.13 -6.30
CA THR A 176 -2.90 21.07 -5.68
C THR A 176 -2.87 20.39 -4.32
N PHE A 177 -2.23 19.22 -4.22
CA PHE A 177 -2.27 18.39 -3.01
C PHE A 177 -1.37 18.91 -1.90
N MET A 178 -0.15 19.38 -2.22
CA MET A 178 0.81 19.76 -1.18
C MET A 178 0.38 20.96 -0.33
N PRO A 179 -0.21 22.04 -0.90
CA PRO A 179 -0.72 23.14 -0.08
C PRO A 179 -1.81 22.69 0.89
N LEU A 180 -2.74 21.83 0.44
CA LEU A 180 -3.79 21.24 1.28
C LEU A 180 -3.19 20.42 2.41
N TYR A 181 -2.25 19.53 2.07
CA TYR A 181 -1.60 18.66 3.04
C TYR A 181 -0.81 19.46 4.08
N LYS A 182 -0.03 20.46 3.65
CA LYS A 182 0.70 21.39 4.52
C LYS A 182 -0.24 22.13 5.48
N ALA A 183 -1.33 22.69 4.98
CA ALA A 183 -2.30 23.43 5.81
C ALA A 183 -2.93 22.54 6.88
N ARG A 184 -3.28 21.30 6.53
CA ARG A 184 -3.86 20.33 7.48
C ARG A 184 -2.86 19.86 8.53
N LEU A 185 -1.62 19.60 8.13
CA LEU A 185 -0.56 19.29 9.10
C LEU A 185 -0.28 20.46 10.04
N ALA A 186 -0.30 21.70 9.52
CA ALA A 186 -0.13 22.90 10.34
C ALA A 186 -1.25 23.05 11.38
N ALA A 187 -2.50 22.71 11.03
CA ALA A 187 -3.62 22.67 11.99
C ALA A 187 -3.42 21.64 13.11
N GLU A 188 -2.64 20.59 12.86
CA GLU A 188 -2.22 19.59 13.86
C GLU A 188 -0.90 19.97 14.57
N GLY A 189 -0.40 21.20 14.37
CA GLY A 189 0.83 21.71 14.99
C GLY A 189 2.13 21.30 14.30
N LEU A 190 2.05 20.73 13.08
CA LEU A 190 3.22 20.32 12.29
C LEU A 190 3.40 21.21 11.06
N THR A 191 4.15 22.29 11.20
CA THR A 191 4.50 23.17 10.08
C THR A 191 5.66 22.58 9.28
N LEU A 192 5.42 22.34 7.99
CA LEU A 192 6.46 22.01 7.02
C LEU A 192 6.95 23.31 6.35
N PRO A 193 8.27 23.51 6.17
CA PRO A 193 8.78 24.70 5.52
C PRO A 193 8.50 24.69 4.02
N GLU A 194 8.80 25.81 3.37
CA GLU A 194 8.69 25.92 1.91
C GLU A 194 9.77 25.14 1.17
N GLU A 195 10.97 24.99 1.75
CA GLU A 195 12.04 24.20 1.15
C GLU A 195 11.71 22.71 1.16
N TRP A 196 11.35 22.20 -0.01
CA TRP A 196 10.97 20.81 -0.23
C TRP A 196 11.62 20.31 -1.53
N GLN A 197 12.18 19.10 -1.51
CA GLN A 197 13.04 18.60 -2.60
C GLN A 197 12.45 17.36 -3.28
N TYR A 198 12.49 17.38 -4.61
CA TYR A 198 12.32 16.20 -5.44
C TYR A 198 13.56 15.31 -5.37
N ARG A 199 13.36 14.01 -5.17
CA ARG A 199 14.45 13.03 -5.15
C ARG A 199 14.12 11.83 -6.02
N ASN A 200 15.15 11.36 -6.72
CA ASN A 200 15.20 10.10 -7.47
C ASN A 200 14.01 9.92 -8.42
N PRO A 201 13.84 10.80 -9.44
CA PRO A 201 12.80 10.58 -10.45
C PRO A 201 13.00 9.21 -11.11
N LYS A 202 11.93 8.39 -11.15
CA LYS A 202 11.96 7.11 -11.84
C LYS A 202 11.36 7.26 -13.22
N ARG A 203 12.04 6.72 -14.22
CA ARG A 203 11.58 6.72 -15.61
C ARG A 203 11.36 5.30 -16.09
N ASP A 204 10.37 5.10 -16.95
CA ASP A 204 10.19 3.82 -17.65
C ASP A 204 11.21 3.65 -18.79
N ALA A 205 11.17 2.50 -19.46
CA ALA A 205 12.06 2.17 -20.57
C ALA A 205 11.97 3.15 -21.76
N SER A 206 10.87 3.91 -21.88
CA SER A 206 10.69 4.95 -22.91
C SER A 206 11.25 6.31 -22.47
N GLY A 207 11.78 6.42 -21.25
CA GLY A 207 12.28 7.65 -20.65
C GLY A 207 11.17 8.52 -20.03
N ARG A 208 9.91 8.08 -20.03
CA ARG A 208 8.80 8.82 -19.42
C ARG A 208 8.91 8.80 -17.90
N LEU A 209 8.69 9.94 -17.25
CA LEU A 209 8.62 10.02 -15.79
C LEU A 209 7.41 9.25 -15.26
N VAL A 210 7.67 8.23 -14.44
CA VAL A 210 6.63 7.34 -13.89
C VAL A 210 6.51 7.42 -12.38
N GLU A 211 7.54 7.89 -11.69
CA GLU A 211 7.47 8.12 -10.25
C GLU A 211 8.25 9.36 -9.87
N LEU A 212 7.70 10.08 -8.91
CA LEU A 212 8.33 11.22 -8.29
C LEU A 212 8.14 11.15 -6.79
N SER A 213 9.19 11.47 -6.03
CA SER A 213 9.10 11.56 -4.59
C SER A 213 9.54 12.92 -4.08
N HIS A 214 8.81 13.43 -3.09
CA HIS A 214 9.03 14.71 -2.45
C HIS A 214 9.32 14.47 -0.96
N THR A 215 10.52 14.77 -0.48
CA THR A 215 10.94 14.45 0.91
C THR A 215 11.40 15.70 1.66
N TYR A 216 10.88 15.87 2.87
CA TYR A 216 11.29 16.91 3.81
C TYR A 216 11.86 16.28 5.08
N TYR A 217 13.07 16.66 5.45
CA TYR A 217 13.74 16.24 6.67
C TYR A 217 13.61 17.34 7.72
N PHE A 218 13.09 17.03 8.91
CA PHE A 218 13.00 18.03 9.98
C PHE A 218 14.40 18.38 10.51
N PRO A 219 14.61 19.57 11.11
CA PRO A 219 15.92 19.98 11.59
C PRO A 219 16.56 19.03 12.61
N GLN A 220 15.74 18.39 13.44
CA GLN A 220 16.15 17.37 14.40
C GLN A 220 16.41 15.98 13.78
N HIS A 221 16.35 15.88 12.45
CA HIS A 221 16.61 14.63 11.73
C HIS A 221 18.08 14.22 11.90
N THR A 222 18.29 13.15 12.66
CA THR A 222 19.61 12.50 12.79
C THR A 222 19.55 11.07 12.27
N TYR A 223 20.70 10.41 12.18
CA TYR A 223 20.78 8.99 11.84
C TYR A 223 19.92 8.12 12.77
N ASP A 224 19.88 8.47 14.07
CA ASP A 224 19.15 7.73 15.10
C ASP A 224 17.78 8.32 15.43
N HIS A 225 17.54 9.59 15.11
CA HIS A 225 16.28 10.30 15.28
C HIS A 225 15.81 10.81 13.92
N ARG A 226 15.58 9.87 13.00
CA ARG A 226 15.07 10.18 11.67
C ARG A 226 13.68 10.76 11.85
N THR A 227 13.49 12.05 11.60
CA THR A 227 12.16 12.67 11.54
C THR A 227 12.02 13.28 10.16
N PHE A 228 11.13 12.75 9.31
CA PHE A 228 10.90 13.28 7.97
C PHE A 228 9.49 13.00 7.44
N VAL A 229 9.06 13.79 6.47
CA VAL A 229 7.84 13.56 5.67
C VAL A 229 8.28 13.23 4.24
N LYS A 230 7.75 12.15 3.66
CA LYS A 230 7.97 11.77 2.27
C LYS A 230 6.63 11.52 1.59
N VAL A 231 6.47 12.08 0.40
CA VAL A 231 5.35 11.79 -0.49
C VAL A 231 5.91 11.11 -1.72
N ARG A 232 5.45 9.90 -2.04
CA ARG A 232 5.78 9.16 -3.26
C ARG A 232 4.54 9.07 -4.11
N LEU A 233 4.63 9.62 -5.31
CA LEU A 233 3.61 9.50 -6.33
C LEU A 233 4.12 8.55 -7.41
N SER A 234 3.39 7.48 -7.68
CA SER A 234 3.69 6.55 -8.76
C SER A 234 2.54 6.46 -9.75
N ARG A 235 2.86 6.55 -11.04
CA ARG A 235 1.94 6.30 -12.17
C ARG A 235 1.95 4.84 -12.61
N GLU A 236 2.91 4.04 -12.11
CA GLU A 236 2.98 2.61 -12.38
C GLU A 236 1.88 1.84 -11.65
N PHE A 237 1.41 2.40 -10.53
CA PHE A 237 0.46 1.78 -9.62
C PHE A 237 -0.77 2.66 -9.45
N GLU A 238 -1.93 2.03 -9.43
CA GLU A 238 -3.22 2.68 -9.22
C GLU A 238 -3.54 2.82 -7.74
N THR A 239 -3.05 1.92 -6.89
CA THR A 239 -3.29 1.94 -5.45
C THR A 239 -1.99 2.01 -4.64
N TYR A 240 -2.04 2.59 -3.43
CA TYR A 240 -0.86 2.59 -2.54
C TYR A 240 -0.55 1.17 -2.05
N GLU A 241 -1.54 0.26 -1.98
CA GLU A 241 -1.28 -1.14 -1.65
C GLU A 241 -0.46 -1.84 -2.74
N GLU A 242 -0.66 -1.53 -4.02
CA GLU A 242 0.19 -2.05 -5.10
C GLU A 242 1.66 -1.62 -4.91
N ILE A 243 1.88 -0.35 -4.55
CA ILE A 243 3.22 0.17 -4.21
C ILE A 243 3.83 -0.61 -3.04
N MET A 244 3.06 -0.81 -1.96
CA MET A 244 3.51 -1.50 -0.76
C MET A 244 3.84 -2.97 -1.00
N VAL A 245 2.97 -3.69 -1.70
CA VAL A 245 3.20 -5.11 -2.00
C VAL A 245 4.37 -5.24 -2.98
N TRP A 246 4.49 -4.36 -3.97
CA TRP A 246 5.65 -4.37 -4.87
C TRP A 246 6.97 -4.23 -4.12
N ASP A 247 7.09 -3.21 -3.27
CA ASP A 247 8.27 -3.01 -2.45
C ASP A 247 8.50 -4.18 -1.47
N PHE A 248 7.42 -4.79 -0.96
CA PHE A 248 7.53 -5.98 -0.12
C PHE A 248 8.13 -7.16 -0.87
N LEU A 249 7.65 -7.42 -2.09
CA LEU A 249 8.20 -8.49 -2.91
C LEU A 249 9.68 -8.22 -3.25
N MET A 250 10.07 -6.97 -3.54
CA MET A 250 11.48 -6.61 -3.74
C MET A 250 12.34 -6.85 -2.49
N LEU A 251 11.82 -6.53 -1.30
CA LEU A 251 12.48 -6.81 -0.02
C LEU A 251 12.61 -8.33 0.20
N LEU A 252 11.53 -9.09 -0.02
CA LEU A 252 11.53 -10.54 0.11
C LEU A 252 12.48 -11.19 -0.90
N GLU A 253 12.52 -10.73 -2.14
CA GLU A 253 13.46 -11.20 -3.16
C GLU A 253 14.89 -11.07 -2.65
N ARG A 254 15.27 -9.86 -2.20
CA ARG A 254 16.61 -9.58 -1.69
C ARG A 254 16.94 -10.50 -0.51
N LEU A 255 16.07 -10.58 0.49
CA LEU A 255 16.31 -11.41 1.67
C LEU A 255 16.37 -12.91 1.33
N TYR A 256 15.47 -13.39 0.47
CA TYR A 256 15.36 -14.79 0.08
C TYR A 256 16.53 -15.25 -0.80
N LEU A 257 17.00 -14.40 -1.71
CA LEU A 257 18.10 -14.70 -2.65
C LEU A 257 19.48 -14.32 -2.11
N THR A 258 19.60 -13.86 -0.85
CA THR A 258 20.91 -13.55 -0.28
C THR A 258 21.70 -14.84 -0.02
N ASN A 259 22.60 -15.17 -0.94
CA ASN A 259 23.46 -16.37 -0.86
C ASN A 259 24.69 -16.18 0.05
N ASP A 260 25.10 -14.94 0.33
CA ASP A 260 26.19 -14.60 1.26
C ASP A 260 25.70 -13.58 2.30
N TRP A 261 25.28 -14.10 3.44
CA TRP A 261 24.76 -13.28 4.54
C TRP A 261 25.85 -12.46 5.23
N ASN A 262 27.11 -12.88 5.15
CA ASN A 262 28.22 -12.12 5.73
C ASN A 262 28.56 -10.91 4.86
N ALA A 263 28.56 -11.08 3.54
CA ALA A 263 28.70 -9.96 2.60
C ALA A 263 27.57 -8.94 2.79
N TYR A 264 26.31 -9.40 2.89
CA TYR A 264 25.17 -8.51 3.16
C TYR A 264 25.37 -7.67 4.45
N LYS A 265 25.85 -8.27 5.54
CA LYS A 265 26.15 -7.58 6.81
C LYS A 265 27.29 -6.56 6.71
N GLN A 266 28.21 -6.74 5.77
CA GLN A 266 29.34 -5.84 5.54
C GLN A 266 28.97 -4.67 4.62
N GLU A 267 28.19 -4.94 3.58
CA GLU A 267 27.82 -3.97 2.55
C GLU A 267 26.65 -3.07 2.97
N THR A 268 25.74 -3.58 3.81
CA THR A 268 24.56 -2.83 4.25
C THR A 268 24.90 -1.96 5.47
N LYS A 269 24.66 -0.66 5.39
CA LYS A 269 24.80 0.25 6.54
C LYS A 269 23.81 -0.15 7.64
N GLU A 270 24.16 0.07 8.91
CA GLU A 270 23.31 -0.36 10.04
C GLU A 270 21.88 0.21 9.97
N VAL A 271 21.70 1.44 9.49
CA VAL A 271 20.37 2.03 9.26
C VAL A 271 19.59 1.30 8.18
N ASP A 272 20.25 0.90 7.10
CA ASP A 272 19.60 0.21 6.00
C ASP A 272 19.17 -1.19 6.46
N ALA A 273 19.99 -1.89 7.24
CA ALA A 273 19.63 -3.19 7.82
C ALA A 273 18.50 -3.08 8.87
N ARG A 274 18.48 -2.01 9.68
CA ARG A 274 17.35 -1.71 10.58
C ARG A 274 16.06 -1.48 9.79
N PHE A 275 16.14 -0.75 8.68
CA PHE A 275 14.99 -0.54 7.80
C PHE A 275 14.56 -1.82 7.12
N ASP A 276 15.47 -2.67 6.66
CA ASP A 276 15.12 -3.95 6.05
C ASP A 276 14.37 -4.85 7.03
N LEU A 277 14.82 -4.92 8.29
CA LEU A 277 14.10 -5.65 9.34
C LEU A 277 12.74 -5.00 9.63
N GLN A 278 12.68 -3.68 9.81
CA GLN A 278 11.44 -2.97 10.10
C GLN A 278 10.43 -3.07 8.95
N ASP A 279 10.85 -2.84 7.71
CA ASP A 279 10.02 -2.97 6.52
C ASP A 279 9.56 -4.41 6.33
N PHE A 280 10.41 -5.41 6.62
CA PHE A 280 10.00 -6.81 6.57
C PHE A 280 8.86 -7.08 7.55
N ILE A 281 9.01 -6.64 8.80
CA ILE A 281 7.99 -6.82 9.82
C ILE A 281 6.72 -6.05 9.48
N SER A 282 6.82 -4.76 9.13
CA SER A 282 5.70 -3.91 8.78
C SER A 282 4.92 -4.47 7.60
N LEU A 283 5.60 -4.79 6.50
CA LEU A 283 4.98 -5.33 5.28
C LEU A 283 4.49 -6.77 5.48
N SER A 284 5.10 -7.55 6.38
CA SER A 284 4.57 -8.86 6.77
C SER A 284 3.22 -8.77 7.50
N HIS A 285 2.93 -7.71 8.25
CA HIS A 285 1.59 -7.54 8.84
C HIS A 285 0.54 -7.34 7.75
N ILE A 286 0.86 -6.56 6.72
CA ILE A 286 -0.04 -6.30 5.59
C ILE A 286 -0.33 -7.59 4.80
N ALA A 287 0.64 -8.51 4.76
CA ALA A 287 0.48 -9.83 4.15
C ALA A 287 -0.24 -10.86 5.05
N GLU A 288 -0.77 -10.50 6.22
CA GLU A 288 -1.54 -11.44 7.07
C GLU A 288 -2.81 -11.97 6.38
N GLY A 289 -3.35 -11.22 5.42
CA GLY A 289 -4.43 -11.73 4.54
C GLY A 289 -3.99 -12.85 3.59
N VAL A 290 -2.69 -13.05 3.41
CA VAL A 290 -2.07 -14.07 2.54
C VAL A 290 -1.41 -15.18 3.37
N TYR A 291 -0.78 -14.81 4.48
CA TYR A 291 0.03 -15.69 5.31
C TYR A 291 -0.15 -15.38 6.79
N GLN A 292 -0.67 -16.34 7.54
CA GLN A 292 -0.75 -16.24 8.99
C GLN A 292 0.54 -16.75 9.63
N ARG A 293 1.17 -15.90 10.44
CA ARG A 293 2.37 -16.27 11.22
C ARG A 293 2.07 -17.39 12.20
N THR A 294 3.04 -18.27 12.38
CA THR A 294 3.07 -19.31 13.42
C THR A 294 3.30 -18.69 14.79
N GLU A 295 3.00 -19.43 15.86
CA GLU A 295 3.29 -18.99 17.24
C GLU A 295 4.77 -18.69 17.50
N LYS A 296 5.69 -19.36 16.79
CA LYS A 296 7.14 -19.11 16.90
C LYS A 296 7.51 -17.77 16.26
N GLU A 297 6.97 -17.49 15.08
CA GLU A 297 7.18 -16.23 14.36
C GLU A 297 6.53 -15.06 15.11
N GLU A 298 5.35 -15.27 15.69
CA GLU A 298 4.69 -14.25 16.51
C GLU A 298 5.49 -13.95 17.79
N ARG A 299 6.05 -14.96 18.47
CA ARG A 299 6.95 -14.73 19.61
C ARG A 299 8.19 -13.94 19.21
N LEU A 300 8.87 -14.35 18.13
CA LEU A 300 10.04 -13.65 17.60
C LEU A 300 9.70 -12.20 17.24
N LEU A 301 8.54 -11.97 16.64
CA LEU A 301 8.03 -10.63 16.36
C LEU A 301 7.91 -9.77 17.62
N GLN A 302 7.34 -10.30 18.72
CA GLN A 302 7.22 -9.55 19.98
C GLN A 302 8.59 -9.24 20.59
N GLU A 303 9.54 -10.17 20.53
CA GLU A 303 10.92 -9.92 20.98
C GLU A 303 11.59 -8.80 20.17
N ILE A 304 11.46 -8.84 18.83
CA ILE A 304 11.97 -7.79 17.94
C ILE A 304 11.34 -6.44 18.29
N LYS A 305 10.00 -6.39 18.44
CA LYS A 305 9.24 -5.18 18.83
C LYS A 305 9.79 -4.56 20.12
N GLU A 306 10.12 -5.40 21.09
CA GLU A 306 10.67 -4.96 22.37
C GLU A 306 12.13 -4.51 22.26
N ALA A 307 12.94 -5.16 21.43
CA ALA A 307 14.29 -4.71 21.16
C ALA A 307 14.34 -3.34 20.47
N PHE A 308 13.35 -3.01 19.64
CA PHE A 308 13.21 -1.70 19.02
C PHE A 308 13.04 -0.54 20.03
N ARG A 309 12.79 -0.83 21.32
CA ARG A 309 12.79 0.17 22.39
C ARG A 309 14.18 0.71 22.75
N GLY A 310 15.25 0.05 22.30
CA GLY A 310 16.61 0.59 22.46
C GLY A 310 17.72 -0.43 22.21
N ALA A 311 17.52 -1.70 22.55
CA ALA A 311 18.56 -2.73 22.41
C ALA A 311 18.99 -2.96 20.95
N ILE A 312 18.09 -2.75 19.98
CA ILE A 312 18.35 -2.93 18.55
C ILE A 312 19.42 -1.98 18.00
N GLN A 313 19.80 -0.93 18.74
CA GLN A 313 20.88 -0.02 18.37
C GLN A 313 22.25 -0.72 18.37
N GLN A 314 22.39 -1.82 19.12
CA GLN A 314 23.62 -2.62 19.09
C GLN A 314 23.66 -3.49 17.84
N ARG A 315 24.73 -3.34 17.06
CA ARG A 315 24.96 -4.06 15.80
C ARG A 315 24.76 -5.58 15.94
N ALA A 316 25.32 -6.16 16.99
CA ALA A 316 25.22 -7.59 17.26
C ALA A 316 23.76 -8.04 17.47
N VAL A 317 22.95 -7.23 18.16
CA VAL A 317 21.53 -7.52 18.44
C VAL A 317 20.70 -7.43 17.17
N LEU A 318 20.90 -6.39 16.34
CA LEU A 318 20.21 -6.26 15.05
C LEU A 318 20.45 -7.45 14.14
N TYR A 319 21.71 -7.85 13.96
CA TYR A 319 22.05 -8.95 13.07
C TYR A 319 21.66 -10.31 13.64
N ASP A 320 21.66 -10.49 14.96
CA ASP A 320 21.09 -11.69 15.60
C ASP A 320 19.61 -11.84 15.27
N TYR A 321 18.80 -10.78 15.37
CA TYR A 321 17.38 -10.86 14.99
C TYR A 321 17.17 -11.18 13.51
N LEU A 322 17.96 -10.56 12.63
CA LEU A 322 17.97 -10.88 11.21
C LEU A 322 18.32 -12.36 10.96
N ASP A 323 19.33 -12.89 11.64
CA ASP A 323 19.70 -14.31 11.58
C ASP A 323 18.56 -15.21 12.06
N ARG A 324 17.90 -14.84 13.16
CA ARG A 324 16.77 -15.59 13.73
C ARG A 324 15.54 -15.60 12.82
N VAL A 325 15.24 -14.51 12.12
CA VAL A 325 14.16 -14.43 11.12
C VAL A 325 14.41 -15.39 9.95
N VAL A 326 15.65 -15.48 9.48
CA VAL A 326 16.03 -16.42 8.42
C VAL A 326 15.97 -17.87 8.94
N ALA A 327 16.58 -18.12 10.10
CA ALA A 327 16.65 -19.45 10.70
C ALA A 327 15.26 -20.01 11.06
N SER A 328 14.29 -19.15 11.39
CA SER A 328 12.91 -19.58 11.65
C SER A 328 12.14 -19.99 10.41
N LYS A 329 12.72 -19.84 9.20
CA LYS A 329 12.08 -20.07 7.89
C LYS A 329 10.91 -19.15 7.59
N TRP A 330 10.77 -18.04 8.31
CA TRP A 330 9.65 -17.11 8.11
C TRP A 330 9.63 -16.52 6.70
N ILE A 331 10.77 -16.01 6.22
CA ILE A 331 10.90 -15.48 4.86
C ILE A 331 10.50 -16.55 3.82
N GLU A 332 11.02 -17.76 3.96
CA GLU A 332 10.73 -18.87 3.04
C GLU A 332 9.24 -19.26 3.06
N ASN A 333 8.63 -19.39 4.24
CA ASN A 333 7.21 -19.74 4.38
C ASN A 333 6.31 -18.69 3.73
N LEU A 334 6.61 -17.42 3.94
CA LEU A 334 5.86 -16.31 3.36
C LEU A 334 6.02 -16.24 1.84
N VAL A 335 7.24 -16.46 1.32
CA VAL A 335 7.50 -16.57 -0.11
C VAL A 335 6.64 -17.68 -0.74
N TRP A 336 6.55 -18.84 -0.10
CA TRP A 336 5.71 -19.94 -0.59
C TRP A 336 4.21 -19.66 -0.49
N ALA A 337 3.76 -18.93 0.53
CA ALA A 337 2.37 -18.50 0.62
C ALA A 337 1.99 -17.55 -0.53
N ILE A 338 2.85 -16.57 -0.82
CA ILE A 338 2.69 -15.66 -1.96
C ILE A 338 2.73 -16.43 -3.28
N ALA A 339 3.66 -17.37 -3.46
CA ALA A 339 3.73 -18.22 -4.65
C ALA A 339 2.45 -19.05 -4.84
N GLY A 340 1.89 -19.57 -3.75
CA GLY A 340 0.61 -20.28 -3.75
C GLY A 340 -0.54 -19.41 -4.25
N VAL A 341 -0.61 -18.16 -3.77
CA VAL A 341 -1.65 -17.20 -4.18
C VAL A 341 -1.45 -16.74 -5.62
N VAL A 342 -0.23 -16.41 -6.02
CA VAL A 342 0.07 -15.81 -7.33
C VAL A 342 0.12 -16.84 -8.45
N LEU A 343 0.69 -18.01 -8.19
CA LEU A 343 1.01 -19.02 -9.21
C LEU A 343 0.18 -20.30 -9.08
N GLY A 344 -0.59 -20.47 -8.00
CA GLY A 344 -1.35 -21.68 -7.73
C GLY A 344 -0.47 -22.91 -7.43
N ILE A 345 0.75 -22.71 -6.93
CA ILE A 345 1.72 -23.78 -6.67
C ILE A 345 1.91 -23.98 -5.18
N LYS A 346 1.89 -25.22 -4.68
CA LYS A 346 2.30 -25.53 -3.30
C LYS A 346 3.79 -25.82 -3.21
N LYS A 347 4.32 -25.68 -2.00
CA LYS A 347 5.72 -25.97 -1.69
C LYS A 347 6.11 -27.36 -2.22
N PHE A 348 7.20 -27.41 -2.98
CA PHE A 348 7.76 -28.63 -3.59
C PHE A 348 6.99 -29.26 -4.77
N GLU A 349 5.85 -28.72 -5.20
CA GLU A 349 5.13 -29.25 -6.38
C GLU A 349 5.90 -28.98 -7.68
N ARG A 350 6.56 -27.82 -7.78
CA ARG A 350 7.51 -27.52 -8.86
C ARG A 350 8.54 -26.47 -8.43
N PRO A 351 9.73 -26.46 -9.06
CA PRO A 351 10.66 -25.34 -8.93
C PRO A 351 10.03 -24.05 -9.51
N PHE A 352 10.32 -22.91 -8.87
CA PHE A 352 10.01 -21.58 -9.39
C PHE A 352 11.11 -20.58 -9.00
N SER A 353 11.22 -19.49 -9.74
CA SER A 353 12.20 -18.42 -9.51
C SER A 353 11.48 -17.14 -9.08
N PHE A 354 11.65 -16.73 -7.82
CA PHE A 354 10.93 -15.59 -7.21
C PHE A 354 10.85 -14.36 -8.11
N ALA A 355 12.01 -13.82 -8.50
CA ALA A 355 12.12 -12.59 -9.28
C ALA A 355 11.41 -12.63 -10.64
N ARG A 356 11.40 -13.81 -11.28
CA ARG A 356 10.93 -13.96 -12.66
C ARG A 356 9.44 -14.29 -12.72
N ASP A 357 8.98 -15.09 -11.77
CA ASP A 357 7.62 -15.63 -11.80
C ASP A 357 6.62 -14.80 -10.97
N ILE A 358 7.06 -14.15 -9.87
CA ILE A 358 6.16 -13.46 -8.92
C ILE A 358 6.13 -11.94 -9.16
N LEU A 359 7.28 -11.32 -9.45
CA LEU A 359 7.37 -9.88 -9.66
C LEU A 359 6.84 -9.48 -11.04
N THR A 360 5.52 -9.33 -11.16
CA THR A 360 4.88 -8.91 -12.42
C THR A 360 4.24 -7.55 -12.27
N SER A 361 4.64 -6.58 -13.11
CA SER A 361 3.91 -5.32 -13.26
C SER A 361 3.02 -5.39 -14.50
N PRO A 362 1.70 -5.21 -14.37
CA PRO A 362 0.93 -4.96 -13.13
C PRO A 362 0.67 -6.19 -12.25
N MET A 363 0.54 -5.95 -10.94
CA MET A 363 0.37 -6.98 -9.90
C MET A 363 -0.94 -7.77 -10.05
N PRO A 364 -0.95 -9.07 -9.70
CA PRO A 364 -2.12 -9.91 -9.88
C PRO A 364 -3.19 -9.62 -8.81
N PRO A 365 -4.47 -9.52 -9.20
CA PRO A 365 -5.59 -9.29 -8.28
C PRO A 365 -5.65 -10.26 -7.09
N GLN A 366 -5.29 -11.53 -7.31
CA GLN A 366 -5.29 -12.57 -6.27
C GLN A 366 -4.41 -12.23 -5.05
N LEU A 367 -3.33 -11.49 -5.26
CA LEU A 367 -2.44 -11.04 -4.18
C LEU A 367 -2.96 -9.75 -3.53
N LEU A 368 -3.53 -8.85 -4.32
CA LEU A 368 -3.95 -7.52 -3.89
C LEU A 368 -5.27 -7.54 -3.10
N ILE A 369 -6.23 -8.40 -3.46
CA ILE A 369 -7.53 -8.48 -2.79
C ILE A 369 -7.40 -8.83 -1.30
N PRO A 370 -6.69 -9.90 -0.90
CA PRO A 370 -6.54 -10.25 0.51
C PRO A 370 -5.80 -9.17 1.29
N VAL A 371 -4.74 -8.60 0.69
CA VAL A 371 -3.96 -7.51 1.28
C VAL A 371 -4.85 -6.29 1.54
N LYS A 372 -5.59 -5.81 0.55
CA LYS A 372 -6.45 -4.62 0.71
C LYS A 372 -7.55 -4.86 1.73
N ARG A 373 -8.17 -6.05 1.74
CA ARG A 373 -9.15 -6.42 2.77
C ARG A 373 -8.54 -6.37 4.17
N HIS A 374 -7.36 -6.95 4.35
CA HIS A 374 -6.67 -6.94 5.63
C HIS A 374 -6.34 -5.51 6.08
N VAL A 375 -5.76 -4.69 5.20
CA VAL A 375 -5.43 -3.30 5.48
C VAL A 375 -6.67 -2.47 5.79
N GLN A 376 -7.76 -2.67 5.05
CA GLN A 376 -9.03 -2.00 5.29
C GLN A 376 -9.64 -2.42 6.64
N ALA A 377 -9.65 -3.71 6.97
CA ALA A 377 -10.11 -4.19 8.27
C ALA A 377 -9.25 -3.63 9.41
N TYR A 378 -7.93 -3.55 9.22
CA TYR A 378 -7.02 -2.93 10.17
C TYR A 378 -7.34 -1.43 10.38
N HIS A 379 -7.53 -0.69 9.29
CA HIS A 379 -7.91 0.73 9.34
C HIS A 379 -9.29 0.95 9.98
N ASP A 380 -10.26 0.09 9.69
CA ASP A 380 -11.60 0.15 10.27
C ASP A 380 -11.56 -0.17 11.77
N ARG A 381 -10.76 -1.15 12.18
CA ARG A 381 -10.51 -1.46 13.60
C ARG A 381 -9.90 -0.26 14.33
N ILE A 382 -8.88 0.38 13.76
CA ILE A 382 -8.31 1.60 14.37
C ILE A 382 -9.33 2.72 14.41
N GLY A 383 -10.10 2.86 13.33
CA GLY A 383 -11.16 3.84 13.24
C GLY A 383 -12.29 3.62 14.25
N ALA A 384 -12.46 2.41 14.78
CA ALA A 384 -13.42 2.09 15.83
C ALA A 384 -12.93 2.44 17.24
N LEU A 385 -11.62 2.67 17.43
CA LEU A 385 -11.03 3.08 18.71
C LEU A 385 -11.23 4.58 19.00
N ARG A 386 -12.30 5.18 18.48
CA ARG A 386 -12.66 6.57 18.75
C ARG A 386 -13.09 6.71 20.21
N PRO A 387 -12.74 7.82 20.88
CA PRO A 387 -13.23 8.13 22.21
C PRO A 387 -14.74 8.36 22.24
#